data_AF-A0AAJ2H2W1-F1
#
_entry.id   AF-A0AAJ2H2W1-F1
#
_cell.length_a   1.000
_cell.length_b   1.000
_cell.length_c   1.000
_cell.angle_alpha   90.00
_cell.angle_beta   90.00
_cell.angle_gamma   90.00
#
_symmetry.space_group_name_H-M   'P 1'
#
loop_
_entity.id
_entity.type
_entity.pdbx_description
1 polymer ?
#
loop_
_entity_poly.entity_id
_entity_poly.type
_entity_poly.pdbx_seq_one_letter_code
_entity_poly.pdbx_strand_id
1 'polypeptide(L)' 'MVSVWNRGQSSFTLEPGERMAQYVLVPVMQAQFDVVTEFEQSERGDGGFGHTGSQ' A
#
# COMPACT_ATOMS: atom_id res chain seq x y z
N MET A 1 -3.06 -17.64 6.18
CA MET A 1 -3.81 -16.93 7.23
C MET A 1 -4.14 -15.54 6.70
N VAL A 2 -5.35 -15.02 6.96
CA VAL A 2 -5.77 -13.66 6.57
C VAL A 2 -6.00 -12.87 7.85
N SER A 3 -5.28 -11.76 8.04
CA SER A 3 -5.52 -10.84 9.15
C SER A 3 -6.76 -10.00 8.86
N VAL A 4 -7.72 -9.99 9.78
CA VAL A 4 -8.99 -9.27 9.63
C VAL A 4 -9.07 -8.17 10.68
N TRP A 5 -9.47 -6.98 10.26
CA TRP A 5 -9.72 -5.86 11.16
C TRP A 5 -11.11 -5.29 10.95
N ASN A 6 -11.92 -5.33 12.01
CA ASN A 6 -13.19 -4.62 12.06
C ASN A 6 -12.96 -3.19 12.57
N ARG A 7 -13.08 -2.21 11.68
CA ARG A 7 -13.02 -0.76 11.99
C ARG A 7 -14.38 -0.14 12.32
N GLY A 8 -15.43 -0.96 12.45
CA GLY A 8 -16.77 -0.53 12.82
C GLY A 8 -16.96 -0.41 14.33
N GLN A 9 -18.14 0.04 14.76
CA GLN A 9 -18.50 0.20 16.18
C GLN A 9 -19.29 -1.00 16.74
N SER A 10 -19.60 -1.99 15.90
CA SER A 10 -20.40 -3.16 16.26
C SER A 10 -19.62 -4.44 15.99
N SER A 11 -19.90 -5.49 16.77
CA SER A 11 -19.36 -6.83 16.53
C SER A 11 -19.78 -7.36 15.17
N PHE A 12 -18.89 -8.12 14.53
CA PHE A 12 -19.14 -8.79 13.27
C PHE A 12 -18.68 -10.24 13.39
N THR A 13 -19.55 -11.18 13.03
CA THR A 13 -19.25 -12.62 13.02
C THR A 13 -18.97 -13.04 11.58
N LEU A 14 -17.82 -13.68 11.36
CA LEU A 14 -17.48 -14.31 10.08
C LEU A 14 -17.93 -15.76 10.12
N GLU A 15 -18.78 -16.16 9.17
CA GLU A 15 -19.25 -17.53 9.07
C GLU A 15 -18.32 -18.39 8.19
N PRO A 16 -18.22 -19.72 8.46
CA PRO A 16 -17.45 -20.61 7.61
C PRO A 16 -17.90 -20.56 6.14
N GLY A 17 -16.95 -20.32 5.23
CA GLY A 17 -17.22 -20.22 3.79
C GLY A 17 -17.58 -18.82 3.29
N GLU A 18 -17.69 -17.83 4.18
CA GLU A 18 -17.94 -16.44 3.81
C GLU A 18 -16.75 -15.83 3.05
N ARG A 19 -17.04 -15.03 2.03
CA ARG A 19 -16.02 -14.31 1.25
C ARG A 19 -15.58 -13.05 2.00
N MET A 20 -14.41 -13.11 2.64
CA MET A 20 -13.91 -12.05 3.54
C MET A 20 -12.70 -11.26 3.01
N ALA A 21 -12.07 -11.71 1.94
CA ALA A 21 -10.93 -11.05 1.30
C ALA A 21 -10.77 -11.55 -0.15
N GLN A 22 -9.84 -10.95 -0.88
CA GLN A 22 -9.46 -11.38 -2.24
C GLN A 22 -7.94 -11.46 -2.37
N TYR A 23 -7.48 -12.34 -3.27
CA TYR A 23 -6.08 -12.50 -3.60
C TYR A 23 -5.79 -11.89 -4.98
N VAL A 24 -4.70 -11.14 -5.09
CA VAL A 24 -4.25 -10.54 -6.34
C VAL A 24 -2.81 -10.98 -6.59
N LEU A 25 -2.54 -11.52 -7.79
CA LEU A 25 -1.21 -11.94 -8.21
C LEU A 25 -0.61 -10.89 -9.14
N VAL A 26 0.53 -10.32 -8.75
CA VAL A 26 1.28 -9.32 -9.54
C VAL A 26 2.78 -9.67 -9.54
N PRO A 27 3.50 -9.36 -10.63
CA PRO A 27 4.95 -9.54 -10.66
C PRO A 27 5.64 -8.58 -9.68
N VAL A 28 6.76 -9.02 -9.10
CA VAL A 28 7.61 -8.21 -8.22
C VAL A 28 9.05 -8.25 -8.70
N MET A 29 9.76 -7.14 -8.53
CA MET A 29 11.20 -7.03 -8.81
C MET A 29 11.98 -7.04 -7.50
N GLN A 30 13.08 -7.79 -7.46
CA GLN A 30 14.03 -7.75 -6.35
C GLN A 30 15.14 -6.75 -6.67
N ALA A 31 15.09 -5.58 -6.04
CA ALA A 31 16.11 -4.55 -6.22
C ALA A 31 17.38 -4.86 -5.40
N GLN A 32 18.52 -4.40 -5.90
CA GLN A 32 19.77 -4.29 -5.16
C GLN A 32 20.05 -2.82 -4.92
N PHE A 33 20.47 -2.46 -3.72
CA PHE A 33 20.82 -1.08 -3.40
C PHE A 33 22.18 -0.73 -3.97
N ASP A 34 22.25 0.39 -4.67
CA ASP A 34 23.49 1.06 -5.04
C ASP A 34 23.57 2.38 -4.25
N VAL A 35 24.69 2.60 -3.56
CA VAL A 35 24.85 3.74 -2.65
C VAL A 35 25.50 4.89 -3.40
N VAL A 36 24.76 5.98 -3.57
CA VAL A 36 25.21 7.20 -4.25
C VAL A 36 25.33 8.36 -3.28
N THR A 37 26.14 9.37 -3.64
CA THR A 37 26.29 10.59 -2.83
C THR A 37 25.14 11.57 -3.01
N GLU A 38 24.49 11.56 -4.17
CA GLU A 38 23.35 12.43 -4.51
C GLU A 38 22.45 11.81 -5.59
N PHE A 39 21.20 12.26 -5.67
CA PHE A 39 20.23 11.86 -6.69
C PHE A 39 20.14 12.90 -7.80
N GLU A 40 19.83 12.47 -9.02
CA GLU A 40 19.46 13.38 -10.12
C GLU A 40 18.11 14.05 -9.84
N GLN A 41 17.99 15.33 -10.17
CA GLN A 41 16.75 16.08 -9.98
C GLN A 41 15.68 15.64 -11.00
N SER A 42 14.45 15.43 -10.51
CA SER A 42 13.26 15.22 -11.34
C SER A 42 12.29 16.38 -11.18
N GLU A 43 11.34 16.55 -12.10
CA GLU A 43 10.29 17.57 -12.02
C GLU A 43 9.49 17.52 -10.70
N ARG A 44 9.32 16.32 -10.13
CA ARG A 44 8.63 16.14 -8.84
C ARG A 44 9.50 16.53 -7.65
N GLY A 45 10.82 16.33 -7.74
CA GLY A 45 11.74 16.48 -6.61
C GLY A 45 11.25 15.73 -5.36
N ASP A 46 11.32 16.40 -4.21
CA ASP A 46 10.89 15.87 -2.91
C ASP A 46 9.37 15.96 -2.66
N GLY A 47 8.57 16.30 -3.69
CA GLY A 47 7.13 16.49 -3.56
C GLY A 47 6.39 15.20 -3.15
N GLY A 48 5.65 15.26 -2.05
CA GLY A 48 4.80 14.17 -1.52
C GLY A 48 3.51 14.69 -0.86
N PHE A 49 2.67 13.79 -0.32
CA PHE A 49 1.51 14.15 0.52
C PHE A 49 0.63 15.31 0.01
N GLY A 50 0.00 15.15 -1.15
CA GLY A 50 -0.90 16.19 -1.67
C GLY A 50 -0.19 17.44 -2.20
N HIS A 51 1.09 17.35 -2.58
CA HIS A 51 1.87 18.48 -3.13
C HIS A 51 1.22 19.17 -4.35
N THR A 52 0.32 18.47 -5.06
CA THR A 52 -0.42 19.01 -6.21
C THR A 52 -1.70 19.77 -5.82
N GLY A 53 -2.06 19.78 -4.54
CA GLY A 53 -3.29 20.39 -4.02
C GLY A 53 -4.56 19.59 -4.34
N SER A 54 -5.67 20.12 -3.85
CA SER A 54 -7.04 19.67 -4.14
C SER A 54 -7.86 20.93 -4.44
N GLN A 55 -8.25 21.12 -5.70
CA GLN A 55 -9.20 22.17 -6.08
C GLN A 55 -10.63 21.69 -5.80
#